data_AF-A0A1B6EXG6-F1
#
_entry.id   AF-A0A1B6EXG6-F1
#
_cell.length_a   1.000
_cell.length_b   1.000
_cell.length_c   1.000
_cell.angle_alpha   90.00
_cell.angle_beta   90.00
_cell.angle_gamma   90.00
#
_symmetry.space_group_name_H-M   'P 1'
#
loop_
_entity.id
_entity.type
_entity.pdbx_description
1 polymer ?
#
loop_
_entity_poly.entity_id
_entity_poly.type
_entity_poly.pdbx_seq_one_letter_code
_entity_poly.pdbx_strand_id
1 'polypeptide(L)'
;GEPTYWPTDPRKVPDLLDIVVSGGISQAYTSIESSLDLTSDHSPLIVTLSRSRITVKHPLRLSSKLTDWYYFRKLVNESLTLKITLKSEEDVDEAVEMFNGTIQKCAWQATPNHEVEAENQINYPLHIKKKIAEKRRLRRIWQNSRNRQDKTHFNRAAQELKRIISKFNNDNFNKFTSNLSSTENTNYSLWKITRSLNQPRVPVPPKALSNGRWA
;
A
#
# COMPACT_ATOMS: atom_id res chain seq x y z
N GLY A 1 -5.68 9.72 17.74
CA GLY A 1 -4.50 10.12 16.95
C GLY A 1 -3.36 9.20 17.28
N GLU A 2 -2.41 9.03 16.37
CA GLU A 2 -1.17 8.29 16.63
C GLU A 2 -0.07 9.27 17.08
N PRO A 3 0.87 8.85 17.95
CA PRO A 3 2.00 9.70 18.33
C PRO A 3 2.88 10.01 17.12
N THR A 4 3.22 11.29 16.96
CA THR A 4 4.07 11.80 15.89
C THR A 4 5.44 12.19 16.42
N TYR A 5 5.55 12.50 17.71
CA TYR A 5 6.81 12.79 18.40
C TYR A 5 7.27 11.61 19.25
N TRP A 6 8.56 11.27 19.12
CA TRP A 6 9.19 10.14 19.78
C TRP A 6 10.42 10.61 20.59
N PRO A 7 10.25 10.97 21.88
CA PRO A 7 11.34 11.53 22.69
C PRO A 7 12.44 10.51 22.99
N THR A 8 13.70 10.98 23.03
CA THR A 8 14.86 10.13 23.35
C THR A 8 15.05 9.87 24.84
N ASP A 9 14.53 10.75 25.71
CA ASP A 9 14.55 10.53 27.16
C ASP A 9 13.56 9.42 27.53
N PRO A 10 14.00 8.32 28.18
CA PRO A 10 13.13 7.21 28.56
C PRO A 10 12.07 7.58 29.61
N ARG A 11 12.19 8.75 30.26
CA ARG A 11 11.19 9.26 31.21
C ARG A 11 10.03 9.98 30.51
N LYS A 12 10.14 10.23 29.21
CA LYS A 12 9.11 10.88 28.40
C LYS A 12 8.38 9.85 27.55
N VAL A 13 7.07 10.02 27.42
CA VAL A 13 6.23 9.18 26.57
C VAL A 13 6.06 9.81 25.20
N PRO A 14 5.83 9.02 24.13
CA PRO A 14 5.50 9.55 22.81
C PRO A 14 4.29 10.48 22.84
N ASP A 15 4.31 11.52 22.01
CA ASP A 15 3.29 12.59 22.02
C ASP A 15 2.77 12.91 20.61
N LEU A 16 1.62 13.57 20.54
CA LEU A 16 0.98 14.02 19.32
C LEU A 16 1.20 15.53 19.18
N LEU A 17 2.23 15.91 18.43
CA LEU A 17 2.63 17.32 18.24
C LEU A 17 2.33 17.83 16.82
N ASP A 18 2.41 16.94 15.84
CA ASP A 18 2.15 17.26 14.44
C ASP A 18 0.65 17.10 14.12
N ILE A 19 -0.02 18.18 13.68
CA ILE A 19 -1.46 18.23 13.42
C ILE A 19 -1.72 18.87 12.05
N VAL A 20 -2.68 18.32 11.30
CA VAL A 20 -3.16 18.88 10.04
C VAL A 20 -4.56 19.42 10.26
N VAL A 21 -4.75 20.70 9.93
CA VAL A 21 -6.05 21.38 10.00
C VAL A 21 -6.49 21.74 8.60
N SER A 22 -7.70 21.32 8.21
CA SER A 22 -8.30 21.66 6.91
C SER A 22 -9.74 22.14 7.08
N GLY A 23 -10.16 23.07 6.22
CA GLY A 23 -11.52 23.60 6.17
C GLY A 23 -12.10 23.44 4.77
N GLY A 24 -13.39 23.12 4.67
CA GLY A 24 -14.10 22.99 3.38
C GLY A 24 -13.77 21.74 2.57
N ILE A 25 -12.93 20.83 3.07
CA ILE A 25 -12.60 19.56 2.42
C ILE A 25 -13.24 18.42 3.22
N SER A 26 -14.07 17.61 2.55
CA SER A 26 -14.69 16.45 3.19
C SER A 26 -13.66 15.35 3.46
N GLN A 27 -13.73 14.75 4.65
CA GLN A 27 -12.87 13.63 5.05
C GLN A 27 -12.97 12.42 4.10
N ALA A 28 -14.05 12.30 3.33
CA ALA A 28 -14.18 11.25 2.32
C ALA A 28 -13.16 11.36 1.16
N TYR A 29 -12.50 12.51 1.02
CA TYR A 29 -11.52 12.79 -0.04
C TYR A 29 -10.11 12.99 0.51
N THR A 30 -9.90 12.74 1.81
CA THR A 30 -8.63 12.98 2.49
C THR A 30 -8.20 11.74 3.26
N SER A 31 -6.97 11.27 3.04
CA SER A 31 -6.33 10.28 3.90
C SER A 31 -5.13 10.90 4.59
N ILE A 32 -4.91 10.51 5.85
CA ILE A 32 -3.80 10.98 6.67
C ILE A 32 -3.12 9.75 7.24
N GLU A 33 -1.82 9.64 7.02
CA GLU A 33 -1.02 8.49 7.44
C GLU A 33 0.29 8.97 8.06
N SER A 34 0.70 8.38 9.18
CA SER A 34 2.01 8.65 9.77
C SER A 34 3.08 7.84 9.03
N SER A 35 4.22 8.47 8.70
CA SER A 35 5.32 7.78 8.05
C SER A 35 6.50 7.57 8.99
N LEU A 36 6.77 6.29 9.24
CA LEU A 36 7.92 5.84 10.03
C LEU A 36 9.16 5.61 9.16
N ASP A 37 9.30 6.32 8.03
CA ASP A 37 10.42 6.09 7.12
C ASP A 37 11.59 7.07 7.30
N LEU A 38 11.37 8.25 7.88
CA LEU A 38 12.39 9.30 8.08
C LEU A 38 13.18 9.16 9.37
N THR A 39 14.44 9.60 9.44
CA THR A 39 15.29 9.37 10.63
C THR A 39 15.07 10.32 11.82
N SER A 40 14.13 11.27 11.74
CA SER A 40 13.85 12.18 12.85
C SER A 40 13.17 11.47 14.02
N ASP A 41 13.24 12.10 15.18
CA ASP A 41 12.38 11.89 16.34
C ASP A 41 10.91 12.31 16.09
N HIS A 42 10.63 13.03 15.01
CA HIS A 42 9.29 13.25 14.47
C HIS A 42 8.96 12.27 13.33
N SER A 43 7.71 11.82 13.29
CA SER A 43 7.13 11.05 12.19
C SER A 43 6.26 11.97 11.35
N PRO A 44 6.66 12.30 10.11
CA PRO A 44 5.87 13.18 9.26
C PRO A 44 4.49 12.59 8.99
N LEU A 45 3.50 13.47 8.85
CA LEU A 45 2.17 13.13 8.38
C LEU A 45 2.11 13.28 6.86
N ILE A 46 1.67 12.23 6.18
CA ILE A 46 1.38 12.25 4.75
C ILE A 46 -0.12 12.49 4.59
N VAL A 47 -0.47 13.61 3.97
CA VAL A 47 -1.86 13.98 3.66
C VAL A 47 -2.09 13.76 2.17
N THR A 48 -3.00 12.86 1.84
CA THR A 48 -3.42 12.62 0.46
C THR A 48 -4.77 13.28 0.23
N LEU A 49 -4.82 14.18 -0.75
CA LEU A 49 -6.05 14.80 -1.23
C LEU A 49 -6.41 14.18 -2.58
N SER A 50 -7.57 13.53 -2.65
CA SER A 50 -8.05 12.90 -3.88
C SER A 50 -9.23 13.67 -4.46
N ARG A 51 -9.35 13.65 -5.79
CA ARG A 51 -10.53 14.16 -6.50
C ARG A 51 -11.72 13.18 -6.40
N SER A 52 -11.43 11.90 -6.24
CA SER A 52 -12.42 10.84 -6.00
C SER A 52 -12.45 10.47 -4.52
N ARG A 53 -13.54 9.85 -4.06
CA ARG A 53 -13.61 9.39 -2.67
C ARG A 53 -12.53 8.34 -2.43
N ILE A 54 -11.73 8.54 -1.38
CA ILE A 54 -10.74 7.56 -0.96
C ILE A 54 -11.50 6.43 -0.27
N THR A 55 -11.57 5.27 -0.93
CA THR A 55 -12.15 4.06 -0.38
C THR A 55 -11.24 3.54 0.72
N VAL A 56 -11.66 3.72 1.98
CA VAL A 56 -11.06 3.00 3.10
C VAL A 56 -11.24 1.51 2.84
N LYS A 57 -10.14 0.74 2.82
CA LYS A 57 -10.21 -0.72 2.73
C LYS A 57 -10.96 -1.23 3.94
N HIS A 58 -12.25 -1.51 3.76
CA HIS A 58 -13.03 -2.23 4.75
C HIS A 58 -12.47 -3.64 4.91
N PRO A 59 -12.64 -4.28 6.09
CA PRO A 59 -12.30 -5.68 6.26
C PRO A 59 -12.95 -6.50 5.14
N LEU A 60 -12.30 -7.57 4.71
CA LEU A 60 -12.84 -8.49 3.70
C LEU A 60 -14.22 -8.96 4.20
N ARG A 61 -15.28 -8.45 3.56
CA ARG A 61 -16.65 -8.87 3.84
C ARG A 61 -16.98 -9.98 2.86
N LEU A 62 -17.71 -10.98 3.34
CA LEU A 62 -18.22 -12.08 2.52
C LEU A 62 -19.08 -11.55 1.35
N SER A 63 -19.82 -10.46 1.57
CA SER A 63 -20.66 -9.79 0.60
C SER A 63 -20.43 -8.28 0.58
N SER A 64 -20.80 -7.65 -0.54
CA SER A 64 -20.80 -6.20 -0.72
C SER A 64 -22.19 -5.70 -1.12
N LYS A 65 -22.35 -4.37 -1.26
CA LYS A 65 -23.61 -3.81 -1.81
C LYS A 65 -23.90 -4.26 -3.24
N LEU A 66 -22.90 -4.80 -3.93
CA LEU A 66 -23.00 -5.28 -5.31
C LEU A 66 -23.30 -6.79 -5.38
N THR A 67 -23.43 -7.46 -4.24
CA THR A 67 -23.73 -8.90 -4.22
C THR A 67 -25.14 -9.14 -4.75
N ASP A 68 -25.23 -9.97 -5.80
CA ASP A 68 -26.52 -10.46 -6.29
C ASP A 68 -27.00 -11.61 -5.39
N TRP A 69 -27.91 -11.27 -4.46
CA TRP A 69 -28.48 -12.23 -3.52
C TRP A 69 -29.33 -13.32 -4.17
N TYR A 70 -29.93 -13.05 -5.33
CA TYR A 70 -30.70 -14.05 -6.06
C TYR A 70 -29.77 -15.08 -6.68
N TYR A 71 -28.70 -14.61 -7.34
CA TYR A 71 -27.69 -15.49 -7.91
C TYR A 71 -26.92 -16.25 -6.83
N PHE A 72 -26.59 -15.61 -5.70
CA PHE A 72 -26.02 -16.28 -4.53
C PHE A 72 -26.90 -17.43 -4.04
N ARG A 73 -28.21 -17.18 -3.84
CA ARG A 73 -29.16 -18.19 -3.38
C ARG A 73 -29.24 -19.37 -4.35
N LYS A 74 -29.26 -19.09 -5.65
CA LYS A 74 -29.23 -20.13 -6.69
C LYS A 74 -27.97 -20.99 -6.57
N LEU A 75 -26.79 -20.36 -6.50
CA LEU A 75 -25.51 -21.06 -6.38
C LEU A 75 -25.44 -21.92 -5.11
N VAL A 76 -25.88 -21.41 -3.97
CA VAL A 76 -25.89 -22.17 -2.71
C VAL A 76 -26.79 -23.40 -2.84
N ASN A 77 -28.00 -23.24 -3.39
CA ASN A 77 -28.92 -24.37 -3.57
C ASN A 77 -28.39 -25.44 -4.53
N GLU A 78 -27.64 -25.04 -5.57
CA GLU A 78 -27.07 -25.95 -6.56
C GLU A 78 -25.79 -26.65 -6.07
N SER A 79 -24.99 -25.99 -5.25
CA SER A 79 -23.66 -26.47 -4.83
C SER A 79 -23.65 -27.19 -3.48
N LEU A 80 -24.63 -26.94 -2.62
CA LEU A 80 -24.63 -27.46 -1.25
C LEU A 80 -25.13 -28.90 -1.21
N THR A 81 -24.20 -29.82 -0.97
CA THR A 81 -24.51 -31.25 -0.85
C THR A 81 -24.76 -31.61 0.61
N LEU A 82 -26.00 -31.98 0.94
CA LEU A 82 -26.41 -32.37 2.30
C LEU A 82 -26.17 -33.85 2.64
N LYS A 83 -25.65 -34.64 1.69
CA LYS A 83 -25.39 -36.07 1.89
C LYS A 83 -23.97 -36.29 2.41
N ILE A 84 -23.73 -35.94 3.67
CA ILE A 84 -22.45 -36.08 4.35
C ILE A 84 -22.65 -36.98 5.57
N THR A 85 -21.74 -37.91 5.81
CA THR A 85 -21.74 -38.69 7.06
C THR A 85 -21.25 -37.81 8.20
N LEU A 86 -21.85 -37.95 9.38
CA LEU A 86 -21.51 -37.20 10.59
C LEU A 86 -21.31 -38.18 11.76
N LYS A 87 -20.56 -39.26 11.52
CA LYS A 87 -20.46 -40.38 12.45
C LYS A 87 -19.21 -40.30 13.34
N SER A 88 -18.18 -39.56 12.92
CA SER A 88 -16.99 -39.30 13.72
C SER A 88 -16.78 -37.78 13.94
N GLU A 89 -15.82 -37.43 14.79
CA GLU A 89 -15.44 -36.03 15.01
C GLU A 89 -14.81 -35.43 13.73
N GLU A 90 -14.02 -36.22 13.01
CA GLU A 90 -13.40 -35.82 11.74
C GLU A 90 -14.44 -35.56 10.64
N ASP A 91 -15.48 -36.39 10.57
CA ASP A 91 -16.61 -36.20 9.66
C ASP A 91 -17.31 -34.84 9.89
N VAL A 92 -17.43 -34.42 11.16
CA VAL A 92 -18.04 -33.14 11.53
C VAL A 92 -17.16 -31.97 11.09
N ASP A 93 -15.84 -32.06 11.33
CA ASP A 93 -14.89 -31.03 10.92
C ASP A 93 -14.85 -30.87 9.39
N GLU A 94 -14.87 -31.99 8.64
CA GLU A 94 -14.92 -31.98 7.18
C GLU A 94 -16.22 -31.35 6.65
N ALA A 95 -17.37 -31.67 7.27
CA ALA A 95 -18.65 -31.10 6.90
C ALA A 95 -18.69 -29.57 7.14
N VAL A 96 -18.10 -29.09 8.24
CA VAL A 96 -17.98 -27.67 8.58
C VAL A 96 -17.11 -26.94 7.56
N GLU A 97 -15.95 -27.50 7.22
CA GLU A 97 -15.02 -26.90 6.25
C GLU A 97 -15.65 -26.84 4.85
N MET A 98 -16.31 -27.93 4.43
CA MET A 98 -17.00 -27.97 3.14
C MET A 98 -18.17 -26.97 3.08
N PHE A 99 -18.96 -26.86 4.15
CA PHE A 99 -20.04 -25.88 4.25
C PHE A 99 -19.50 -24.45 4.13
N ASN A 100 -18.51 -24.10 4.96
CA ASN A 100 -17.90 -22.77 4.97
C ASN A 100 -17.26 -22.43 3.62
N GLY A 101 -16.49 -23.36 3.05
CA GLY A 101 -15.84 -23.20 1.75
C GLY A 101 -16.85 -23.03 0.60
N THR A 102 -17.98 -23.73 0.65
CA THR A 102 -19.05 -23.64 -0.36
C THR A 102 -19.74 -22.28 -0.28
N ILE A 103 -20.17 -21.86 0.91
CA ILE A 103 -20.79 -20.55 1.14
C ILE A 103 -19.85 -19.42 0.71
N GLN A 104 -18.55 -19.53 1.01
CA GLN A 104 -17.55 -18.54 0.61
C GLN A 104 -17.38 -18.45 -0.90
N LYS A 105 -17.27 -19.59 -1.60
CA LYS A 105 -17.18 -19.63 -3.07
C LYS A 105 -18.41 -19.04 -3.74
N CYS A 106 -19.61 -19.39 -3.29
CA CYS A 106 -20.85 -18.83 -3.83
C CYS A 106 -20.93 -17.32 -3.63
N ALA A 107 -20.52 -16.83 -2.46
CA ALA A 107 -20.53 -15.40 -2.16
C ALA A 107 -19.56 -14.60 -3.05
N TRP A 108 -18.36 -15.15 -3.31
CA TRP A 108 -17.39 -14.54 -4.21
C TRP A 108 -17.84 -14.55 -5.67
N GLN A 109 -18.47 -15.63 -6.14
CA GLN A 109 -19.02 -15.69 -7.49
C GLN A 109 -20.19 -14.73 -7.70
N ALA A 110 -21.01 -14.52 -6.66
CA ALA A 110 -22.14 -13.61 -6.71
C ALA A 110 -21.78 -12.13 -6.45
N THR A 111 -20.50 -11.83 -6.21
CA THR A 111 -20.04 -10.46 -5.94
C THR A 111 -19.05 -10.00 -7.03
N PRO A 112 -19.42 -9.03 -7.87
CA PRO A 112 -18.53 -8.50 -8.90
C PRO A 112 -17.28 -7.86 -8.28
N ASN A 113 -16.10 -8.28 -8.73
CA ASN A 113 -14.84 -7.62 -8.37
C ASN A 113 -14.64 -6.41 -9.28
N HIS A 114 -14.64 -5.20 -8.72
CA HIS A 114 -14.08 -4.06 -9.42
C HIS A 114 -12.56 -4.11 -9.26
N GLU A 115 -11.85 -4.39 -10.35
CA GLU A 115 -10.42 -4.14 -10.40
C GLU A 115 -10.24 -2.61 -10.28
N VAL A 116 -9.72 -2.18 -9.14
CA VAL A 116 -9.20 -0.83 -9.02
C VAL A 116 -7.87 -0.84 -9.76
N GLU A 117 -7.82 -0.21 -10.93
CA GLU A 117 -6.58 0.03 -11.65
C GLU A 117 -5.59 0.67 -10.68
N ALA A 118 -4.50 -0.06 -10.38
CA ALA A 118 -3.47 0.44 -9.51
C ALA A 118 -2.75 1.57 -10.25
N GLU A 119 -2.91 2.81 -9.78
CA GLU A 119 -2.16 3.97 -10.26
C GLU A 119 -0.65 3.70 -10.28
N ASN A 120 0.03 4.36 -11.21
CA ASN A 120 1.46 4.31 -11.56
C ASN A 120 2.44 4.44 -10.38
N GLN A 121 2.45 3.48 -9.47
CA GLN A 121 3.46 3.31 -8.44
C GLN A 121 4.50 2.30 -8.92
N ILE A 122 5.78 2.58 -8.64
CA ILE A 122 6.85 1.61 -8.80
C ILE A 122 6.49 0.39 -7.96
N ASN A 123 6.04 -0.67 -8.62
CA ASN A 123 5.55 -1.85 -7.95
C ASN A 123 6.72 -2.72 -7.52
N TYR A 124 7.27 -2.44 -6.33
CA TYR A 124 8.28 -3.30 -5.74
C TYR A 124 7.74 -4.74 -5.59
N PRO A 125 8.55 -5.76 -5.93
CA PRO A 125 8.18 -7.16 -5.70
C PRO A 125 7.78 -7.44 -4.25
N LEU A 126 6.93 -8.45 -4.04
CA LEU A 126 6.37 -8.79 -2.73
C LEU A 126 7.45 -8.96 -1.64
N HIS A 127 8.61 -9.53 -1.96
CA HIS A 127 9.70 -9.71 -1.01
C HIS A 127 10.27 -8.39 -0.48
N ILE A 128 10.39 -7.34 -1.32
CA ILE A 128 10.84 -6.01 -0.91
C ILE A 128 9.77 -5.36 -0.04
N LYS A 129 8.50 -5.47 -0.40
CA LYS A 129 7.37 -4.97 0.41
C LYS A 129 7.36 -5.59 1.81
N LYS A 130 7.59 -6.91 1.91
CA LYS A 130 7.75 -7.60 3.20
C LYS A 130 8.92 -7.04 4.02
N LYS A 131 10.07 -6.77 3.40
CA LYS A 131 11.23 -6.15 4.08
C LYS A 131 10.97 -4.71 4.53
N ILE A 132 10.21 -3.92 3.76
CA ILE A 132 9.75 -2.58 4.18
C ILE A 132 8.87 -2.69 5.44
N ALA A 133 7.88 -3.59 5.42
CA ALA A 133 7.01 -3.83 6.56
C ALA A 133 7.80 -4.25 7.80
N GLU A 134 8.79 -5.13 7.64
CA GLU A 134 9.66 -5.58 8.73
C GLU A 134 10.52 -4.45 9.30
N LYS A 135 11.15 -3.62 8.45
CA LYS A 135 11.87 -2.42 8.90
C LYS A 135 10.96 -1.52 9.75
N ARG A 136 9.75 -1.24 9.27
CA ARG A 136 8.78 -0.37 9.98
C ARG A 136 8.37 -0.99 11.33
N ARG A 137 8.14 -2.30 11.38
CA ARG A 137 7.84 -3.04 12.61
C ARG A 137 8.97 -2.92 13.64
N LEU A 138 10.21 -3.21 13.24
CA LEU A 138 11.39 -3.12 14.11
C LEU A 138 11.67 -1.70 14.57
N ARG A 139 11.41 -0.70 13.72
CA ARG A 139 11.51 0.69 14.12
C ARG A 139 10.51 1.04 15.22
N ARG A 140 9.25 0.62 15.08
CA ARG A 140 8.22 0.86 16.11
C ARG A 140 8.60 0.21 17.45
N ILE A 141 9.13 -1.02 17.41
CA ILE A 141 9.64 -1.71 18.60
C ILE A 141 10.75 -0.87 19.26
N TRP A 142 11.76 -0.45 18.48
CA TRP A 142 12.85 0.38 19.00
C TRP A 142 12.38 1.75 19.53
N GLN A 143 11.43 2.40 18.86
CA GLN A 143 10.88 3.69 19.30
C GLN A 143 10.19 3.58 20.65
N ASN A 144 9.51 2.46 20.92
CA ASN A 144 8.85 2.17 22.18
C ASN A 144 9.82 1.71 23.28
N SER A 145 10.77 0.82 22.95
CA SER A 145 11.65 0.20 23.96
C SER A 145 12.88 1.01 24.29
N ARG A 146 13.38 1.82 23.33
CA ARG A 146 14.66 2.55 23.36
C ARG A 146 15.90 1.71 23.68
N ASN A 147 15.81 0.39 23.58
CA ASN A 147 16.91 -0.52 23.89
C ASN A 147 17.95 -0.62 22.75
N ARG A 148 19.22 -0.83 23.11
CA ARG A 148 20.33 -0.95 22.15
C ARG A 148 20.21 -2.20 21.26
N GLN A 149 19.67 -3.29 21.79
CA GLN A 149 19.45 -4.53 21.03
C GLN A 149 18.42 -4.30 19.92
N ASP A 150 17.28 -3.68 20.24
CA ASP A 150 16.24 -3.36 19.26
C ASP A 150 16.74 -2.39 18.19
N LYS A 151 17.55 -1.38 18.58
CA LYS A 151 18.23 -0.49 17.63
C LYS A 151 19.12 -1.26 16.66
N THR A 152 19.80 -2.30 17.16
CA THR A 152 20.68 -3.15 16.34
C THR A 152 19.86 -3.96 15.33
N HIS A 153 18.73 -4.54 15.75
CA HIS A 153 17.83 -5.26 14.84
C HIS A 153 17.26 -4.32 13.76
N PHE A 154 16.77 -3.15 14.15
CA PHE A 154 16.29 -2.13 13.22
C PHE A 154 17.37 -1.72 12.21
N ASN A 155 18.58 -1.39 12.68
CA ASN A 155 19.68 -0.97 11.80
C ASN A 155 20.08 -2.08 10.81
N ARG A 156 20.12 -3.34 11.25
CA ARG A 156 20.38 -4.49 10.37
C ARG A 156 19.32 -4.60 9.27
N ALA A 157 18.04 -4.54 9.62
CA ALA A 157 16.95 -4.60 8.67
C ALA A 157 16.95 -3.40 7.70
N ALA A 158 17.26 -2.19 8.20
CA ALA A 158 17.37 -0.99 7.37
C ALA A 158 18.51 -1.10 6.34
N GLN A 159 19.67 -1.60 6.75
CA GLN A 159 20.81 -1.80 5.86
C GLN A 159 20.57 -2.91 4.84
N GLU A 160 19.94 -4.00 5.26
CA GLU A 160 19.52 -5.08 4.35
C GLU A 160 18.57 -4.55 3.27
N LEU A 161 17.52 -3.82 3.69
CA LEU A 161 16.55 -3.23 2.77
C LEU A 161 17.22 -2.25 1.79
N LYS A 162 18.14 -1.40 2.27
CA LYS A 162 18.91 -0.48 1.43
C LYS A 162 19.66 -1.23 0.32
N ARG A 163 20.32 -2.35 0.65
CA ARG A 163 21.02 -3.19 -0.33
C ARG A 163 20.07 -3.79 -1.35
N ILE A 164 18.95 -4.34 -0.90
CA ILE A 164 17.94 -4.98 -1.77
C ILE A 164 17.34 -3.97 -2.75
N ILE A 165 16.92 -2.78 -2.26
CA ILE A 165 16.36 -1.73 -3.11
C ILE A 165 17.41 -1.22 -4.10
N SER A 166 18.65 -0.99 -3.65
CA SER A 166 19.72 -0.54 -4.55
C SER A 166 19.99 -1.56 -5.65
N LYS A 167 20.03 -2.86 -5.33
CA LYS A 167 20.20 -3.92 -6.31
C LYS A 167 19.03 -3.95 -7.30
N PHE A 168 17.79 -3.94 -6.80
CA PHE A 168 16.59 -3.94 -7.64
C PHE A 168 16.54 -2.75 -8.61
N ASN A 169 16.86 -1.54 -8.12
CA ASN A 169 16.89 -0.35 -8.94
C ASN A 169 18.00 -0.43 -10.01
N ASN A 170 19.19 -0.91 -9.65
CA ASN A 170 20.28 -1.10 -10.60
C ASN A 170 19.94 -2.16 -11.65
N ASP A 171 19.33 -3.29 -11.25
CA ASP A 171 18.90 -4.33 -12.19
C ASP A 171 17.84 -3.81 -13.16
N ASN A 172 16.87 -3.04 -12.66
CA ASN A 172 15.86 -2.40 -13.52
C ASN A 172 16.48 -1.34 -14.44
N PHE A 173 17.42 -0.55 -13.94
CA PHE A 173 18.14 0.43 -14.75
C PHE A 173 18.96 -0.26 -15.85
N ASN A 174 19.69 -1.31 -15.52
CA ASN A 174 20.48 -2.08 -16.48
C ASN A 174 19.59 -2.70 -17.57
N LYS A 175 18.45 -3.30 -17.19
CA LYS A 175 17.45 -3.82 -18.14
C LYS A 175 16.87 -2.71 -19.01
N PHE A 176 16.56 -1.56 -18.42
CA PHE A 176 16.07 -0.42 -19.16
C PHE A 176 17.11 0.03 -20.20
N THR A 177 18.37 0.21 -19.79
CA THR A 177 19.44 0.63 -20.69
C THR A 177 19.78 -0.39 -21.77
N SER A 178 19.73 -1.70 -21.46
CA SER A 178 20.00 -2.75 -22.45
C SER A 178 18.94 -2.83 -23.54
N ASN A 179 17.72 -2.36 -23.24
CA ASN A 179 16.60 -2.33 -24.18
C ASN A 179 16.56 -1.05 -25.04
N LEU A 180 17.47 -0.10 -24.81
CA LEU A 180 17.57 1.12 -25.62
C LEU A 180 18.33 0.81 -26.92
N SER A 181 17.76 1.21 -28.05
CA SER A 181 18.42 1.10 -29.35
C SER A 181 18.11 2.31 -30.24
N SER A 182 19.00 2.54 -31.21
CA SER A 182 18.88 3.57 -32.25
C SER A 182 18.09 3.09 -33.48
N THR A 183 17.56 1.86 -33.44
CA THR A 183 16.93 1.19 -34.58
C THR A 183 15.42 1.43 -34.62
N GLU A 184 14.86 1.43 -35.84
CA GLU A 184 13.43 1.67 -36.10
C GLU A 184 12.51 0.66 -35.39
N ASN A 185 12.93 -0.60 -35.28
CA ASN A 185 12.21 -1.67 -34.57
C ASN A 185 12.02 -1.40 -33.06
N THR A 186 12.83 -0.53 -32.45
CA THR A 186 12.68 -0.07 -31.05
C THR A 186 12.08 1.33 -30.96
N ASN A 187 11.57 1.85 -32.09
CA ASN A 187 11.00 3.17 -32.23
C ASN A 187 11.95 4.29 -31.72
N TYR A 188 13.23 4.15 -32.07
CA TYR A 188 14.32 5.08 -31.72
C TYR A 188 14.34 5.42 -30.22
N SER A 189 14.15 4.40 -29.37
CA SER A 189 14.02 4.57 -27.92
C SER A 189 15.21 5.30 -27.30
N LEU A 190 16.44 5.02 -27.76
CA LEU A 190 17.64 5.71 -27.28
C LEU A 190 17.58 7.22 -27.55
N TRP A 191 17.21 7.63 -28.77
CA TRP A 191 17.09 9.04 -29.14
C TRP A 191 16.00 9.77 -28.36
N LYS A 192 14.85 9.11 -28.12
CA LYS A 192 13.75 9.72 -27.35
C LYS A 192 14.16 10.02 -25.91
N ILE A 193 14.92 9.12 -25.29
CA ILE A 193 15.44 9.31 -23.93
C ILE A 193 16.54 10.36 -23.90
N THR A 194 17.53 10.32 -24.80
CA THR A 194 18.61 11.33 -24.80
C THR A 194 18.11 12.73 -25.14
N ARG A 195 17.12 12.85 -26.02
CA ARG A 195 16.45 14.12 -26.33
C ARG A 195 15.78 14.73 -25.11
N SER A 196 15.09 13.95 -24.27
CA SER A 196 14.44 14.49 -23.07
C SER A 196 15.45 14.95 -22.01
N LEU A 197 16.61 14.28 -21.91
CA LEU A 197 17.69 14.68 -21.01
C LEU A 197 18.34 16.03 -21.40
N ASN A 198 18.40 16.31 -22.70
CA ASN A 198 19.01 17.54 -23.23
C ASN A 198 18.04 18.73 -23.32
N GLN A 199 16.77 18.57 -22.94
CA GLN A 199 15.82 19.67 -22.97
C GLN A 199 16.10 20.65 -21.82
N PRO A 200 16.18 21.97 -22.10
CA PRO A 200 16.24 22.98 -21.06
C PRO A 200 15.05 22.81 -20.12
N ARG A 201 15.32 22.69 -18.82
CA ARG A 201 14.25 22.68 -17.83
C ARG A 201 13.66 24.07 -17.76
N VAL A 202 12.48 24.26 -18.35
CA VAL A 202 11.72 25.50 -18.20
C VAL A 202 11.24 25.56 -16.74
N PRO A 203 11.66 26.55 -15.95
CA PRO A 203 11.14 26.72 -14.60
C PRO A 203 9.63 26.94 -14.70
N VAL A 204 8.86 26.17 -13.95
CA VAL A 204 7.41 26.41 -13.83
C VAL A 204 7.24 27.70 -13.03
N PRO A 205 6.76 28.80 -13.63
CA PRO A 205 6.58 30.03 -12.89
C PRO A 205 5.50 29.82 -11.80
N PRO A 206 5.59 30.56 -10.68
CA PRO A 206 4.50 30.56 -9.71
C PRO A 206 3.20 30.99 -10.40
N LYS A 207 2.09 30.35 -10.05
CA LYS A 207 0.81 30.65 -10.66
C LYS A 207 0.41 32.09 -10.31
N ALA A 208 0.45 32.97 -11.29
CA ALA A 208 -0.11 34.31 -11.14
C ALA A 208 -1.64 34.20 -11.15
N LEU A 209 -2.28 34.74 -10.11
CA LEU A 209 -3.71 34.95 -10.09
C LEU A 209 -4.07 36.08 -11.07
N SER A 210 -5.31 36.11 -11.56
CA SER A 210 -5.79 37.13 -12.51
C SER A 210 -5.71 38.56 -11.98
N ASN A 211 -5.48 38.74 -10.67
CA ASN A 211 -5.34 40.03 -10.00
C ASN A 211 -3.87 40.51 -9.85
N GLY A 212 -2.91 39.85 -10.53
CA GLY A 212 -1.50 40.24 -10.50
C GLY A 212 -0.76 39.87 -9.21
N ARG A 213 -1.39 39.11 -8.32
CA ARG A 213 -0.76 38.55 -7.12
C ARG A 213 -0.34 37.09 -7.37
N TRP A 214 0.72 36.66 -6.71
CA TRP A 214 1.18 35.27 -6.75
C TRP A 214 0.32 34.40 -5.82
N ALA A 215 -0.03 33.19 -6.26
CA ALA A 215 -0.76 32.19 -5.47
C ALA A 215 0.14 31.49 -4.45
#